data_AF-A0A9W9DWN6-F1
#
_entry.id   AF-A0A9W9DWN6-F1
#
_cell.length_a   1.000
_cell.length_b   1.000
_cell.length_c   1.000
_cell.angle_alpha   90.00
_cell.angle_beta   90.00
_cell.angle_gamma   90.00
#
_symmetry.space_group_name_H-M   'P 1'
#
loop_
_entity.id
_entity.type
_entity.pdbx_description
1 polymer ?
#
loop_
_entity_poly.entity_id
_entity_poly.type
_entity_poly.pdbx_seq_one_letter_code
_entity_poly.pdbx_strand_id
1 'polypeptide(L)'
;MTVNILEDDAYIGVIQSINDYESMKPADILDDLEESHDNVGLELKDTGKVQPDNDPAIDMSTLLDSIKEVSKGVSEKTGQEYGRLMKQCEKFLHKRNMIPEGIDFFCEKPHPQSAVYLAAWIMDSCDELNLNNTKKDASIERHSFTHAQKMRAAATFGFGRVHGLGMQAWHRSETTGKMLGNPSVSETLTSYMLSLRCRKTQIGETATSARAATSDLLSKLFHFNNQPQFREPQPFQSTARNTPKNSQDCAGARARSLLNLGYSLAFCGLLRVDELLKIQLHDIEFEEINGRWKLTLQLPFRKTSQFGAIKPFVWWMMPEEYSHLCVVRAFARWIIVSDITNGYLFRKIRANDRIAEENEPMTSEQFLEMFRNNLIDIGVDHIPYGTHSFRRGGCQWLSVERRWPLRQIFDRDDFFNLNRPPAFVCPACNRSCHCA
;
A
#
# COMPACT_ATOMS: atom_id res chain seq x y z
N MET A 1 -16.34 -25.93 -27.73
CA MET A 1 -17.10 -24.68 -27.97
C MET A 1 -16.71 -23.72 -26.87
N THR A 2 -16.21 -22.54 -27.20
CA THR A 2 -15.93 -21.47 -26.23
C THR A 2 -17.25 -20.78 -25.87
N VAL A 3 -17.56 -20.73 -24.58
CA VAL A 3 -18.78 -20.08 -24.07
C VAL A 3 -18.66 -18.57 -24.26
N ASN A 4 -19.67 -17.95 -24.89
CA ASN A 4 -19.77 -16.51 -24.99
C ASN A 4 -20.51 -15.96 -23.76
N ILE A 5 -19.77 -15.47 -22.77
CA ILE A 5 -20.34 -14.97 -21.51
C ILE A 5 -21.27 -13.78 -21.70
N LEU A 6 -21.10 -13.02 -22.78
CA LEU A 6 -21.94 -11.86 -23.07
C LEU A 6 -23.34 -12.25 -23.55
N GLU A 7 -23.55 -13.50 -23.96
CA GLU A 7 -24.79 -14.00 -24.57
C GLU A 7 -25.41 -15.17 -23.80
N ASP A 8 -24.71 -15.72 -22.80
CA ASP A 8 -25.16 -16.89 -22.03
C ASP A 8 -25.86 -16.48 -20.73
N ASP A 9 -27.12 -16.90 -20.58
CA ASP A 9 -27.98 -16.64 -19.42
C ASP A 9 -27.35 -17.12 -18.10
N ALA A 10 -26.45 -18.11 -18.14
CA ALA A 10 -25.73 -18.61 -16.96
C ALA A 10 -24.78 -17.57 -16.33
N TYR A 11 -24.48 -16.47 -17.03
CA TYR A 11 -23.52 -15.45 -16.61
C TYR A 11 -24.08 -14.03 -16.52
N ILE A 12 -25.41 -13.88 -16.59
CA ILE A 12 -26.10 -12.58 -16.48
C ILE A 12 -25.65 -11.78 -15.24
N GLY A 13 -25.35 -12.45 -14.13
CA GLY A 13 -24.92 -11.79 -12.89
C GLY A 13 -23.56 -11.10 -13.01
N VAL A 14 -22.65 -11.62 -13.84
CA VAL A 14 -21.35 -10.99 -14.12
C VAL A 14 -21.59 -9.67 -14.85
N ILE A 15 -22.43 -9.69 -15.88
CA ILE A 15 -22.73 -8.52 -16.72
C ILE A 15 -23.50 -7.44 -15.95
N GLN A 16 -24.49 -7.83 -15.15
CA GLN A 16 -25.21 -6.90 -14.28
C GLN A 16 -24.26 -6.27 -13.24
N SER A 17 -23.41 -7.07 -12.60
CA SER A 17 -22.44 -6.56 -11.61
C SER A 17 -21.41 -5.58 -12.19
N ILE A 18 -21.09 -5.71 -13.48
CA ILE A 18 -20.22 -4.78 -14.22
C ILE A 18 -20.97 -3.48 -14.55
N ASN A 19 -22.24 -3.58 -14.95
CA ASN A 19 -23.04 -2.44 -15.44
C ASN A 19 -23.73 -1.64 -14.34
N ASP A 20 -23.92 -2.19 -13.14
CA ASP A 20 -24.66 -1.57 -12.03
C ASP A 20 -24.01 -0.28 -11.46
N TYR A 21 -22.82 0.12 -11.92
CA TYR A 21 -22.10 1.29 -11.40
C TYR A 21 -21.95 2.42 -12.44
N GLU A 22 -23.06 3.11 -12.71
CA GLU A 22 -23.21 4.18 -13.71
C GLU A 22 -22.55 5.55 -13.35
N SER A 23 -21.61 5.60 -12.39
CA SER A 23 -20.89 6.85 -12.10
C SER A 23 -19.43 6.60 -11.71
N MET A 24 -18.60 6.19 -12.66
CA MET A 24 -17.15 6.20 -12.50
C MET A 24 -16.64 7.63 -12.37
N LYS A 25 -16.04 7.98 -11.23
CA LYS A 25 -15.10 9.10 -11.19
C LYS A 25 -13.72 8.57 -11.59
N PRO A 26 -12.99 9.23 -12.50
CA PRO A 26 -11.65 8.80 -12.91
C PRO A 26 -10.66 8.60 -11.75
N ALA A 27 -10.87 9.28 -10.63
CA ALA A 27 -10.05 9.12 -9.42
C ALA A 27 -10.21 7.74 -8.75
N ASP A 28 -11.42 7.17 -8.73
CA ASP A 28 -11.68 5.87 -8.06
C ASP A 28 -11.04 4.71 -8.85
N ILE A 29 -10.93 4.86 -10.17
CA ILE A 29 -10.25 3.93 -11.08
C ILE A 29 -8.74 3.94 -10.83
N LEU A 30 -8.18 5.14 -10.68
CA LEU A 30 -6.75 5.32 -10.48
C LEU A 30 -6.32 4.78 -9.11
N ASP A 31 -7.11 5.06 -8.06
CA ASP A 31 -6.88 4.54 -6.70
C ASP A 31 -6.90 2.99 -6.66
N ASP A 32 -7.87 2.36 -7.34
CA ASP A 32 -7.98 0.89 -7.40
C ASP A 32 -6.83 0.24 -8.21
N LEU A 33 -6.41 0.86 -9.31
CA LEU A 33 -5.24 0.40 -10.08
C LEU A 33 -3.94 0.55 -9.29
N GLU A 34 -3.74 1.67 -8.59
CA GLU A 34 -2.57 1.89 -7.73
C GLU A 34 -2.50 0.91 -6.55
N GLU A 35 -3.64 0.61 -5.89
CA GLU A 35 -3.72 -0.41 -4.83
C GLU A 35 -3.31 -1.80 -5.34
N SER A 36 -3.61 -2.13 -6.60
CA SER A 36 -3.24 -3.42 -7.21
C SER A 36 -1.76 -3.52 -7.61
N HIS A 37 -1.15 -2.38 -7.96
CA HIS A 37 0.25 -2.29 -8.42
C HIS A 37 1.26 -2.29 -7.27
N ASP A 38 0.80 -2.00 -6.05
CA ASP A 38 1.62 -1.88 -4.85
C ASP A 38 2.30 -3.19 -4.41
N ASN A 39 2.09 -4.33 -5.09
CA ASN A 39 2.70 -5.61 -4.75
C ASN A 39 3.93 -6.03 -5.61
N VAL A 40 4.23 -5.31 -6.69
CA VAL A 40 5.34 -5.66 -7.60
C VAL A 40 6.56 -4.79 -7.30
N GLY A 41 7.33 -5.16 -6.26
CA GLY A 41 8.55 -4.46 -5.85
C GLY A 41 9.83 -5.24 -6.19
N LEU A 42 10.80 -4.56 -6.78
CA LEU A 42 12.16 -5.05 -7.06
C LEU A 42 12.99 -5.15 -5.76
N GLU A 43 13.56 -6.32 -5.48
CA GLU A 43 14.74 -6.47 -4.63
C GLU A 43 15.94 -6.75 -5.55
N LEU A 44 16.86 -5.79 -5.69
CA LEU A 44 18.14 -6.03 -6.33
C LEU A 44 19.08 -6.64 -5.28
N LYS A 45 19.49 -7.90 -5.48
CA LYS A 45 20.63 -8.47 -4.75
C LYS A 45 21.91 -7.99 -5.43
N ASP A 46 22.76 -7.33 -4.66
CA ASP A 46 24.09 -6.92 -5.06
C ASP A 46 24.98 -8.17 -5.21
N THR A 47 25.21 -8.61 -6.44
CA THR A 47 26.16 -9.70 -6.72
C THR A 47 27.49 -9.07 -7.13
N GLY A 48 28.44 -9.09 -6.20
CA GLY A 48 29.75 -8.49 -6.37
C GLY A 48 30.62 -9.10 -7.48
N LYS A 49 31.56 -8.26 -7.93
CA LYS A 49 32.80 -8.51 -8.69
C LYS A 49 32.71 -9.46 -9.89
N VAL A 50 32.60 -8.86 -11.08
CA VAL A 50 32.86 -9.49 -12.38
C VAL A 50 34.38 -9.62 -12.58
N GLN A 51 34.88 -10.85 -12.73
CA GLN A 51 36.15 -11.13 -13.39
C GLN A 51 35.88 -11.36 -14.89
N PRO A 52 36.73 -10.85 -15.80
CA PRO A 52 36.63 -11.19 -17.20
C PRO A 52 37.28 -12.57 -17.41
N ASP A 53 36.60 -13.48 -18.11
CA ASP A 53 37.18 -14.13 -19.29
C ASP A 53 36.29 -15.27 -19.84
N ASN A 54 36.35 -15.36 -21.18
CA ASN A 54 35.96 -16.44 -22.09
C ASN A 54 34.48 -16.57 -22.47
N ASP A 55 34.17 -15.95 -23.62
CA ASP A 55 32.98 -16.16 -24.45
C ASP A 55 32.95 -17.58 -25.07
N PRO A 56 31.92 -18.38 -24.78
CA PRO A 56 31.25 -19.17 -25.79
C PRO A 56 30.00 -18.40 -26.24
N ALA A 57 29.69 -18.45 -27.54
CA ALA A 57 28.54 -17.78 -28.15
C ALA A 57 27.28 -17.91 -27.29
N ILE A 58 26.90 -16.81 -26.63
CA ILE A 58 25.77 -16.76 -25.72
C ILE A 58 24.50 -16.95 -26.57
N ASP A 59 23.80 -18.06 -26.34
CA ASP A 59 22.50 -18.30 -26.95
C ASP A 59 21.52 -17.18 -26.52
N MET A 60 21.06 -16.41 -27.50
CA MET A 60 20.20 -15.25 -27.28
C MET A 60 18.89 -15.61 -26.57
N SER A 61 18.35 -16.82 -26.77
CA SER A 61 17.19 -17.28 -25.99
C SER A 61 17.51 -17.48 -24.52
N THR A 62 18.64 -18.14 -24.22
CA THR A 62 19.08 -18.37 -22.85
C THR A 62 19.39 -17.05 -22.12
N LEU A 63 19.95 -16.06 -22.82
CA LEU A 63 20.16 -14.71 -22.29
C LEU A 63 18.85 -13.97 -22.04
N LEU A 64 17.88 -14.04 -22.97
CA LEU A 64 16.57 -13.42 -22.82
C LEU A 64 15.76 -14.03 -21.67
N ASP A 65 15.83 -15.34 -21.48
CA ASP A 65 15.18 -16.03 -20.36
C ASP A 65 15.85 -15.67 -19.03
N SER A 66 17.18 -15.59 -19.00
CA SER A 66 17.91 -15.11 -17.82
C SER A 66 17.58 -13.65 -17.49
N ILE A 67 17.46 -12.78 -18.49
CA ILE A 67 17.05 -11.38 -18.32
C ILE A 67 15.60 -11.31 -17.81
N LYS A 68 14.69 -12.13 -18.33
CA LYS A 68 13.30 -12.21 -17.87
C LYS A 68 13.21 -12.68 -16.41
N GLU A 69 13.99 -13.70 -16.04
CA GLU A 69 14.05 -14.22 -14.67
C GLU A 69 14.54 -13.16 -13.67
N VAL A 70 15.62 -12.43 -14.01
CA VAL A 70 16.14 -11.33 -13.18
C VAL A 70 15.20 -10.12 -13.17
N SER A 71 14.44 -9.89 -14.24
CA SER A 71 13.52 -8.76 -14.38
C SER A 71 12.11 -9.00 -13.80
N LYS A 72 11.89 -10.11 -13.09
CA LYS A 72 10.57 -10.46 -12.52
C LYS A 72 10.03 -9.42 -11.54
N GLY A 73 10.88 -8.64 -10.87
CA GLY A 73 10.46 -7.46 -10.10
C GLY A 73 9.48 -7.75 -8.96
N VAL A 74 9.49 -8.99 -8.45
CA VAL A 74 8.65 -9.48 -7.36
C VAL A 74 9.51 -10.39 -6.49
N SER A 75 9.32 -10.35 -5.16
CA SER A 75 10.03 -11.27 -4.26
C SER A 75 9.65 -12.73 -4.56
N GLU A 76 10.59 -13.66 -4.35
CA GLU A 76 10.40 -15.07 -4.71
C GLU A 76 9.13 -15.67 -4.09
N LYS A 77 8.85 -15.33 -2.82
CA LYS A 77 7.62 -15.74 -2.11
C LYS A 77 6.34 -15.21 -2.79
N THR A 78 6.35 -13.96 -3.22
CA THR A 78 5.19 -13.32 -3.86
C THR A 78 5.00 -13.86 -5.28
N GLY A 79 6.08 -14.15 -6.00
CA GLY A 79 6.04 -14.81 -7.30
C GLY A 79 5.45 -16.23 -7.23
N GLN A 80 5.79 -17.00 -6.18
CA GLN A 80 5.19 -18.31 -5.93
C GLN A 80 3.69 -18.22 -5.59
N GLU A 81 3.29 -17.24 -4.76
CA GLU A 81 1.87 -17.00 -4.44
C GLU A 81 1.07 -16.62 -5.70
N TYR A 82 1.62 -15.76 -6.56
CA TYR A 82 1.00 -15.39 -7.83
C TYR A 82 0.91 -16.55 -8.80
N GLY A 83 1.96 -17.35 -8.94
CA GLY A 83 1.92 -18.57 -9.75
C GLY A 83 0.85 -19.55 -9.27
N ARG A 84 0.62 -19.66 -7.95
CA ARG A 84 -0.46 -20.48 -7.39
C ARG A 84 -1.85 -19.94 -7.75
N LEU A 85 -2.05 -18.63 -7.65
CA LEU A 85 -3.32 -17.97 -8.00
C LEU A 85 -3.62 -18.07 -9.50
N MET A 86 -2.62 -17.90 -10.36
CA MET A 86 -2.74 -18.08 -11.81
C MET A 86 -3.22 -19.49 -12.17
N LYS A 87 -2.59 -20.52 -11.59
CA LYS A 87 -3.02 -21.92 -11.78
C LYS A 87 -4.44 -22.19 -11.27
N GLN A 88 -4.88 -21.51 -10.22
CA GLN A 88 -6.27 -21.62 -9.73
C GLN A 88 -7.26 -21.00 -10.73
N CYS A 89 -6.91 -19.87 -11.33
CA CYS A 89 -7.69 -19.23 -12.37
C CYS A 89 -7.85 -20.16 -13.59
N GLU A 90 -6.76 -20.73 -14.11
CA GLU A 90 -6.82 -21.65 -15.25
C GLU A 90 -7.67 -22.89 -14.97
N LYS A 91 -7.51 -23.50 -13.79
CA LYS A 91 -8.35 -24.63 -13.36
C LYS A 91 -9.84 -24.27 -13.32
N PHE A 92 -10.18 -23.07 -12.86
CA PHE A 92 -11.55 -22.58 -12.84
C PHE A 92 -12.11 -22.43 -14.27
N LEU A 93 -11.33 -21.82 -15.17
CA LEU A 93 -11.75 -21.55 -16.55
C LEU A 93 -11.94 -22.86 -17.35
N HIS A 94 -11.05 -23.84 -17.18
CA HIS A 94 -11.23 -25.16 -17.80
C HIS A 94 -12.43 -25.91 -17.22
N LYS A 95 -12.61 -25.93 -15.89
CA LYS A 95 -13.76 -26.59 -15.24
C LYS A 95 -15.10 -26.06 -15.75
N ARG A 96 -15.17 -24.77 -16.10
CA ARG A 96 -16.37 -24.10 -16.61
C ARG A 96 -16.47 -24.10 -18.15
N ASN A 97 -15.57 -24.78 -18.86
CA ASN A 97 -15.49 -24.81 -20.33
C ASN A 97 -15.38 -23.41 -20.99
N MET A 98 -14.84 -22.43 -20.26
CA MET A 98 -14.66 -21.05 -20.75
C MET A 98 -13.44 -20.96 -21.69
N ILE A 99 -12.49 -21.88 -21.52
CA ILE A 99 -11.29 -22.04 -22.35
C ILE A 99 -11.15 -23.54 -22.68
N PRO A 100 -10.84 -23.89 -23.95
CA PRO A 100 -10.60 -25.28 -24.34
C PRO A 100 -9.48 -25.93 -23.51
N GLU A 101 -9.58 -27.23 -23.24
CA GLU A 101 -8.51 -27.98 -22.59
C GLU A 101 -7.22 -27.90 -23.43
N GLY A 102 -6.09 -27.63 -22.76
CA GLY A 102 -4.77 -27.52 -23.40
C GLY A 102 -4.41 -26.13 -23.95
N ILE A 103 -5.26 -25.11 -23.75
CA ILE A 103 -4.94 -23.72 -24.06
C ILE A 103 -4.68 -22.95 -22.78
N ASP A 104 -3.49 -22.36 -22.67
CA ASP A 104 -3.12 -21.51 -21.53
C ASP A 104 -3.88 -20.19 -21.56
N PHE A 105 -4.49 -19.83 -20.42
CA PHE A 105 -5.22 -18.57 -20.30
C PHE A 105 -4.27 -17.38 -20.29
N PHE A 106 -3.17 -17.51 -19.56
CA PHE A 106 -2.10 -16.54 -19.53
C PHE A 106 -1.20 -16.78 -20.74
N CYS A 107 -1.30 -15.89 -21.73
CA CYS A 107 -0.53 -15.98 -22.97
C CYS A 107 -0.32 -14.60 -23.58
N GLU A 108 0.55 -14.53 -24.58
CA GLU A 108 0.85 -13.28 -25.32
C GLU A 108 -0.35 -12.77 -26.15
N LYS A 109 -1.34 -13.63 -26.42
CA LYS A 109 -2.54 -13.28 -27.18
C LYS A 109 -3.78 -13.71 -26.41
N PRO A 110 -4.16 -12.94 -25.36
CA PRO A 110 -5.28 -13.31 -24.50
C PRO A 110 -6.60 -13.39 -25.28
N HIS A 111 -7.51 -14.20 -24.78
CA HIS A 111 -8.88 -14.27 -25.31
C HIS A 111 -9.55 -12.87 -25.26
N PRO A 112 -10.38 -12.49 -26.26
CA PRO A 112 -11.03 -11.17 -26.25
C PRO A 112 -11.86 -10.89 -24.99
N GLN A 113 -12.40 -11.95 -24.37
CA GLN A 113 -13.21 -11.89 -23.15
C GLN A 113 -12.39 -12.10 -21.86
N SER A 114 -11.05 -12.11 -21.92
CA SER A 114 -10.20 -12.36 -20.74
C SER A 114 -10.52 -11.45 -19.55
N ALA A 115 -10.89 -10.19 -19.79
CA ALA A 115 -11.33 -9.27 -18.74
C ALA A 115 -12.58 -9.77 -17.98
N VAL A 116 -13.57 -10.25 -18.73
CA VAL A 116 -14.82 -10.80 -18.18
C VAL A 116 -14.56 -12.14 -17.49
N TYR A 117 -13.62 -12.94 -18.01
CA TYR A 117 -13.23 -14.22 -17.41
C TYR A 117 -12.58 -14.02 -16.04
N LEU A 118 -11.73 -13.00 -15.91
CA LEU A 118 -11.16 -12.59 -14.62
C LEU A 118 -12.25 -12.12 -13.66
N ALA A 119 -13.21 -11.31 -14.12
CA ALA A 119 -14.34 -10.87 -13.28
C ALA A 119 -15.16 -12.06 -12.78
N ALA A 120 -15.50 -13.01 -13.66
CA ALA A 120 -16.22 -14.23 -13.31
C ALA A 120 -15.46 -15.09 -12.28
N TRP A 121 -14.14 -15.24 -12.43
CA TRP A 121 -13.31 -15.98 -11.47
C TRP A 121 -13.30 -15.32 -10.08
N ILE A 122 -13.16 -13.98 -10.03
CA ILE A 122 -13.23 -13.23 -8.77
C ILE A 122 -14.64 -13.31 -8.17
N MET A 123 -15.69 -13.28 -9.00
CA MET A 123 -17.08 -13.40 -8.57
C MET A 123 -17.38 -14.77 -7.95
N ASP A 124 -16.93 -15.85 -8.57
CA ASP A 124 -17.10 -17.21 -8.03
C ASP A 124 -16.40 -17.38 -6.67
N SER A 125 -15.22 -16.78 -6.49
CA SER A 125 -14.38 -16.96 -5.31
C SER A 125 -14.70 -16.01 -4.14
N CYS A 126 -15.10 -14.77 -4.44
CA CYS A 126 -15.18 -13.70 -3.44
C CYS A 126 -16.59 -13.14 -3.25
N ASP A 127 -17.45 -13.15 -4.27
CA ASP A 127 -18.76 -12.51 -4.20
C ASP A 127 -19.82 -13.39 -3.52
N GLU A 128 -20.86 -12.78 -2.97
CA GLU A 128 -22.07 -13.46 -2.47
C GLU A 128 -22.99 -13.92 -3.60
N LEU A 129 -22.80 -13.38 -4.80
CA LEU A 129 -23.55 -13.74 -5.99
C LEU A 129 -22.84 -14.87 -6.77
N ASN A 130 -23.63 -15.81 -7.26
CA ASN A 130 -23.24 -16.75 -8.31
C ASN A 130 -23.18 -16.03 -9.66
N LEU A 131 -22.53 -16.67 -10.63
CA LEU A 131 -22.38 -16.15 -12.00
C LEU A 131 -23.73 -15.82 -12.67
N ASN A 132 -24.79 -16.53 -12.29
CA ASN A 132 -26.17 -16.35 -12.78
C ASN A 132 -27.00 -15.31 -11.96
N ASN A 133 -26.35 -14.49 -11.13
CA ASN A 133 -26.97 -13.52 -10.23
C ASN A 133 -27.80 -14.10 -9.06
N THR A 134 -27.73 -15.41 -8.80
CA THR A 134 -28.38 -15.99 -7.62
C THR A 134 -27.51 -15.83 -6.37
N LYS A 135 -28.12 -15.66 -5.20
CA LYS A 135 -27.36 -15.61 -3.94
C LYS A 135 -26.78 -16.98 -3.60
N LYS A 136 -25.50 -17.01 -3.24
CA LYS A 136 -24.82 -18.18 -2.69
C LYS A 136 -25.33 -18.48 -1.30
N ASP A 137 -25.32 -19.76 -0.96
CA ASP A 137 -25.61 -20.25 0.39
C ASP A 137 -24.64 -19.63 1.41
N ALA A 138 -25.11 -19.39 2.64
CA ALA A 138 -24.33 -18.82 3.72
C ALA A 138 -23.25 -19.77 4.27
N SER A 139 -23.38 -21.08 4.02
CA SER A 139 -22.41 -22.12 4.39
C SER A 139 -21.15 -22.16 3.52
N ILE A 140 -21.17 -21.49 2.36
CA ILE A 140 -20.02 -21.43 1.46
C ILE A 140 -19.06 -20.35 1.97
N GLU A 141 -17.84 -20.76 2.32
CA GLU A 141 -16.76 -19.84 2.71
C GLU A 141 -16.41 -18.92 1.54
N ARG A 142 -16.34 -17.61 1.82
CA ARG A 142 -16.08 -16.56 0.83
C ARG A 142 -14.80 -15.83 1.18
N HIS A 143 -13.96 -15.59 0.17
CA HIS A 143 -12.75 -14.84 0.37
C HIS A 143 -13.02 -13.32 0.52
N SER A 144 -12.08 -12.64 1.18
CA SER A 144 -12.15 -11.20 1.43
C SER A 144 -11.86 -10.36 0.18
N PHE A 145 -12.22 -9.09 0.21
CA PHE A 145 -11.87 -8.12 -0.83
C PHE A 145 -10.35 -8.03 -1.02
N THR A 146 -9.56 -8.10 0.06
CA THR A 146 -8.09 -8.15 -0.02
C THR A 146 -7.60 -9.36 -0.83
N HIS A 147 -8.28 -10.51 -0.73
CA HIS A 147 -7.97 -11.66 -1.55
C HIS A 147 -8.32 -11.42 -3.02
N ALA A 148 -9.47 -10.80 -3.32
CA ALA A 148 -9.83 -10.38 -4.68
C ALA A 148 -8.77 -9.43 -5.29
N GLN A 149 -8.24 -8.49 -4.51
CA GLN A 149 -7.14 -7.62 -4.95
C GLN A 149 -5.88 -8.41 -5.29
N LYS A 150 -5.53 -9.42 -4.48
CA LYS A 150 -4.41 -10.34 -4.79
C LYS A 150 -4.65 -11.15 -6.06
N MET A 151 -5.86 -11.66 -6.26
CA MET A 151 -6.25 -12.39 -7.48
C MET A 151 -6.05 -11.51 -8.73
N ARG A 152 -6.50 -10.25 -8.68
CA ARG A 152 -6.26 -9.29 -9.75
C ARG A 152 -4.78 -9.00 -9.96
N ALA A 153 -4.04 -8.70 -8.89
CA ALA A 153 -2.60 -8.41 -8.96
C ALA A 153 -1.79 -9.58 -9.56
N ALA A 154 -2.17 -10.83 -9.23
CA ALA A 154 -1.58 -12.02 -9.85
C ALA A 154 -1.86 -12.08 -11.36
N ALA A 155 -3.07 -11.73 -11.81
CA ALA A 155 -3.39 -11.65 -13.22
C ALA A 155 -2.63 -10.51 -13.93
N THR A 156 -2.50 -9.35 -13.27
CA THR A 156 -1.70 -8.22 -13.74
C THR A 156 -0.24 -8.60 -13.94
N PHE A 157 0.33 -9.35 -12.98
CA PHE A 157 1.67 -9.91 -13.07
C PHE A 157 1.80 -10.93 -14.20
N GLY A 158 0.85 -11.87 -14.31
CA GLY A 158 0.84 -12.89 -15.36
C GLY A 158 0.84 -12.28 -16.76
N PHE A 159 -0.20 -11.51 -17.10
CA PHE A 159 -0.29 -10.89 -18.43
C PHE A 159 0.81 -9.86 -18.68
N GLY A 160 1.12 -9.03 -17.68
CA GLY A 160 2.05 -7.91 -17.85
C GLY A 160 3.52 -8.32 -17.91
N ARG A 161 3.97 -9.12 -16.93
CA ARG A 161 5.38 -9.45 -16.73
C ARG A 161 5.76 -10.81 -17.33
N VAL A 162 4.93 -11.84 -17.13
CA VAL A 162 5.24 -13.20 -17.64
C VAL A 162 5.06 -13.25 -19.15
N HIS A 163 3.99 -12.64 -19.69
CA HIS A 163 3.69 -12.65 -21.13
C HIS A 163 3.95 -11.31 -21.84
N GLY A 164 4.58 -10.35 -21.17
CA GLY A 164 5.11 -9.15 -21.81
C GLY A 164 4.09 -8.14 -22.34
N LEU A 165 2.81 -8.23 -21.94
CA LEU A 165 1.77 -7.28 -22.38
C LEU A 165 1.87 -5.91 -21.68
N GLY A 166 2.74 -5.80 -20.66
CA GLY A 166 2.94 -4.58 -19.89
C GLY A 166 1.70 -4.14 -19.11
N MET A 167 1.61 -2.84 -18.83
CA MET A 167 0.53 -2.19 -18.07
C MET A 167 -0.43 -1.39 -18.96
N GLN A 168 -0.42 -1.63 -20.27
CA GLN A 168 -1.30 -0.91 -21.19
C GLN A 168 -2.75 -1.32 -20.92
N ALA A 169 -3.65 -0.33 -20.88
CA ALA A 169 -5.08 -0.57 -20.69
C ALA A 169 -5.63 -1.52 -21.77
N TRP A 170 -6.52 -2.42 -21.38
CA TRP A 170 -7.18 -3.35 -22.30
C TRP A 170 -8.12 -2.58 -23.22
N HIS A 171 -7.84 -2.58 -24.52
CA HIS A 171 -8.62 -1.82 -25.51
C HIS A 171 -8.69 -2.55 -26.84
N ARG A 172 -9.70 -2.22 -27.64
CA ARG A 172 -9.82 -2.72 -29.01
C ARG A 172 -8.98 -1.84 -29.94
N SER A 173 -8.05 -2.46 -30.67
CA SER A 173 -7.27 -1.78 -31.70
C SER A 173 -8.17 -1.29 -32.83
N GLU A 174 -8.12 0.01 -33.12
CA GLU A 174 -8.89 0.63 -34.21
C GLU A 174 -8.48 0.10 -35.58
N THR A 175 -7.20 -0.25 -35.76
CA THR A 175 -6.64 -0.72 -37.02
C THR A 175 -6.81 -2.21 -37.25
N THR A 176 -6.70 -3.05 -36.22
CA THR A 176 -6.75 -4.51 -36.36
C THR A 176 -8.05 -5.13 -35.88
N GLY A 177 -8.88 -4.38 -35.15
CA GLY A 177 -10.11 -4.87 -34.52
C GLY A 177 -9.89 -5.87 -33.37
N LYS A 178 -8.62 -6.20 -33.05
CA LYS A 178 -8.23 -7.15 -31.99
C LYS A 178 -8.08 -6.44 -30.66
N MET A 179 -8.27 -7.18 -29.57
CA MET A 179 -8.02 -6.68 -28.22
C MET A 179 -6.52 -6.67 -27.93
N LEU A 180 -6.02 -5.55 -27.39
CA LEU A 180 -4.61 -5.32 -27.02
C LEU A 180 -4.52 -4.76 -25.60
N GLY A 181 -3.36 -4.97 -24.96
CA GLY A 181 -3.05 -4.52 -23.61
C GLY A 181 -3.20 -5.63 -22.57
N ASN A 182 -3.33 -5.26 -21.30
CA ASN A 182 -3.45 -6.20 -20.19
C ASN A 182 -4.91 -6.35 -19.76
N PRO A 183 -5.54 -7.53 -19.87
CA PRO A 183 -6.94 -7.76 -19.50
C PRO A 183 -7.29 -7.37 -18.04
N SER A 184 -6.31 -7.43 -17.14
CA SER A 184 -6.50 -7.04 -15.72
C SER A 184 -6.60 -5.51 -15.50
N VAL A 185 -6.16 -4.73 -16.49
CA VAL A 185 -6.23 -3.26 -16.53
C VAL A 185 -7.36 -2.84 -17.49
N SER A 186 -8.48 -3.56 -17.44
CA SER A 186 -9.69 -3.25 -18.21
C SER A 186 -10.68 -2.44 -17.38
N GLU A 187 -11.41 -1.54 -18.04
CA GLU A 187 -12.52 -0.79 -17.42
C GLU A 187 -13.59 -1.73 -16.86
N THR A 188 -13.86 -2.83 -17.57
CA THR A 188 -14.78 -3.90 -17.15
C THR A 188 -14.40 -4.49 -15.78
N LEU A 189 -13.13 -4.89 -15.61
CA LEU A 189 -12.69 -5.51 -14.37
C LEU A 189 -12.60 -4.50 -13.22
N THR A 190 -12.15 -3.27 -13.51
CA THR A 190 -12.14 -2.17 -12.54
C THR A 190 -13.55 -1.88 -12.02
N SER A 191 -14.54 -1.72 -12.92
CA SER A 191 -15.94 -1.47 -12.54
C SER A 191 -16.45 -2.55 -11.60
N TYR A 192 -16.19 -3.82 -11.95
CA TYR A 192 -16.57 -4.95 -11.12
C TYR A 192 -15.89 -4.93 -9.74
N MET A 193 -14.58 -4.64 -9.66
CA MET A 193 -13.85 -4.57 -8.39
C MET A 193 -14.38 -3.47 -7.47
N LEU A 194 -14.74 -2.31 -8.02
CA LEU A 194 -15.37 -1.22 -7.25
C LEU A 194 -16.75 -1.63 -6.73
N SER A 195 -17.59 -2.23 -7.58
CA SER A 195 -18.91 -2.75 -7.16
C SER A 195 -18.78 -3.82 -6.08
N LEU A 196 -17.82 -4.74 -6.22
CA LEU A 196 -17.51 -5.76 -5.22
C LEU A 196 -17.10 -5.11 -3.89
N ARG A 197 -16.23 -4.09 -3.91
CA ARG A 197 -15.80 -3.35 -2.71
C ARG A 197 -17.01 -2.77 -1.96
N CYS A 198 -17.94 -2.16 -2.68
CA CYS A 198 -19.17 -1.60 -2.11
C CYS A 198 -20.06 -2.69 -1.49
N ARG A 199 -20.32 -3.80 -2.22
CA ARG A 199 -21.11 -4.92 -1.69
C ARG A 199 -20.49 -5.53 -0.43
N LYS A 200 -19.18 -5.78 -0.44
CA LYS A 200 -18.44 -6.28 0.72
C LYS A 200 -18.57 -5.34 1.93
N THR A 201 -18.46 -4.03 1.69
CA THR A 201 -18.65 -3.03 2.73
C THR A 201 -20.07 -3.06 3.31
N GLN A 202 -21.11 -3.23 2.47
CA GLN A 202 -22.51 -3.35 2.92
C GLN A 202 -22.77 -4.60 3.76
N ILE A 203 -22.05 -5.70 3.48
CA ILE A 203 -22.11 -6.96 4.25
C ILE A 203 -21.34 -6.83 5.60
N GLY A 204 -20.72 -5.68 5.86
CA GLY A 204 -19.95 -5.42 7.08
C GLY A 204 -18.47 -5.82 6.97
N GLU A 205 -18.01 -6.26 5.79
CA GLU A 205 -16.59 -6.43 5.53
C GLU A 205 -15.96 -5.04 5.42
N THR A 206 -15.36 -4.58 6.52
CA THR A 206 -14.82 -3.23 6.54
C THR A 206 -13.50 -3.20 5.80
N ALA A 207 -13.42 -2.41 4.72
CA ALA A 207 -12.19 -2.25 3.97
C ALA A 207 -11.10 -1.64 4.87
N THR A 208 -10.04 -2.41 5.11
CA THR A 208 -8.88 -1.94 5.87
C THR A 208 -8.25 -0.73 5.16
N SER A 209 -8.00 0.37 5.88
CA SER A 209 -7.53 1.66 5.31
C SER A 209 -8.54 2.42 4.44
N ALA A 210 -9.84 2.14 4.53
CA ALA A 210 -10.89 2.89 3.83
C ALA A 210 -10.87 4.40 4.16
N ARG A 211 -10.41 4.78 5.36
CA ARG A 211 -10.35 6.16 5.81
C ARG A 211 -8.91 6.68 5.92
N ALA A 212 -8.70 7.88 5.40
CA ALA A 212 -7.46 8.63 5.60
C ALA A 212 -7.36 9.12 7.06
N ALA A 213 -6.18 9.01 7.67
CA ALA A 213 -5.89 9.64 8.96
C ALA A 213 -5.74 11.15 8.72
N THR A 214 -6.57 12.00 9.34
CA THR A 214 -6.51 13.45 9.14
C THR A 214 -5.55 14.14 10.12
N SER A 215 -5.10 15.35 9.80
CA SER A 215 -4.31 16.18 10.73
C SER A 215 -5.02 16.34 12.08
N ASP A 216 -6.33 16.60 12.06
CA ASP A 216 -7.15 16.72 13.28
C ASP A 216 -7.19 15.45 14.12
N LEU A 217 -7.25 14.27 13.46
CA LEU A 217 -7.20 12.99 14.16
C LEU A 217 -5.85 12.81 14.85
N LEU A 218 -4.76 13.10 14.14
CA LEU A 218 -3.41 13.02 14.70
C LEU A 218 -3.21 14.03 15.84
N SER A 219 -3.81 15.22 15.76
CA SER A 219 -3.82 16.20 16.84
C SER A 219 -4.51 15.66 18.09
N LYS A 220 -5.70 15.05 17.96
CA LYS A 220 -6.41 14.42 19.08
C LYS A 220 -5.59 13.31 19.73
N LEU A 221 -4.99 12.43 18.92
CA LEU A 221 -4.11 11.37 19.39
C LEU A 221 -2.87 11.94 20.10
N PHE A 222 -2.27 12.98 19.54
CA PHE A 222 -1.10 13.64 20.14
C PHE A 222 -1.43 14.24 21.51
N HIS A 223 -2.52 14.98 21.64
CA HIS A 223 -2.92 15.56 22.92
C HIS A 223 -3.25 14.49 23.97
N PHE A 224 -3.94 13.42 23.56
CA PHE A 224 -4.22 12.28 24.44
C PHE A 224 -2.92 11.59 24.89
N ASN A 225 -2.01 11.31 23.96
CA ASN A 225 -0.73 10.65 24.23
C ASN A 225 0.22 11.49 25.10
N ASN A 226 0.03 12.81 25.14
CA ASN A 226 0.84 13.74 25.91
C ASN A 226 0.22 14.17 27.24
N GLN A 227 -0.87 13.53 27.67
CA GLN A 227 -1.43 13.75 28.99
C GLN A 227 -0.39 13.43 30.09
N PRO A 228 -0.43 14.13 31.24
CA PRO A 228 0.57 13.97 32.29
C PRO A 228 0.79 12.52 32.74
N GLN A 229 -0.27 11.71 32.80
CA GLN A 229 -0.16 10.30 33.21
C GLN A 229 0.64 9.41 32.23
N PHE A 230 0.84 9.86 30.99
CA PHE A 230 1.53 9.13 29.92
C PHE A 230 2.85 9.79 29.52
N ARG A 231 3.29 10.82 30.25
CA ARG A 231 4.50 11.57 29.88
C ARG A 231 5.78 10.83 30.25
N GLU A 232 5.79 10.14 31.38
CA GLU A 232 6.97 9.45 31.89
C GLU A 232 6.78 7.92 31.96
N PRO A 233 7.80 7.13 31.62
CA PRO A 233 7.75 5.68 31.79
C PRO A 233 7.61 5.32 33.27
N GLN A 234 6.58 4.54 33.61
CA GLN A 234 6.42 4.04 34.97
C GLN A 234 7.46 2.94 35.26
N PRO A 235 8.05 2.90 36.47
CA PRO A 235 8.98 1.84 36.85
C PRO A 235 8.29 0.47 36.85
N PHE A 236 9.07 -0.57 36.54
CA PHE A 236 8.57 -1.93 36.42
C PHE A 236 7.87 -2.39 37.71
N GLN A 237 6.61 -2.75 37.60
CA GLN A 237 5.88 -3.48 38.63
C GLN A 237 5.57 -4.88 38.10
N SER A 238 6.03 -5.90 38.83
CA SER A 238 5.72 -7.30 38.52
C SER A 238 4.25 -7.56 38.84
N THR A 239 3.40 -7.54 37.82
CA THR A 239 1.99 -7.94 37.97
C THR A 239 1.87 -9.46 37.85
N ALA A 240 1.11 -10.07 38.76
CA ALA A 240 0.82 -11.51 38.72
C ALA A 240 0.14 -11.89 37.39
N ARG A 241 0.44 -13.09 36.87
CA ARG A 241 -0.06 -13.62 35.57
C ARG A 241 -1.59 -13.65 35.39
N ASN A 242 -2.37 -13.39 36.44
CA ASN A 242 -3.82 -13.61 36.48
C ASN A 242 -4.66 -12.35 36.69
N THR A 243 -4.09 -11.14 36.65
CA THR A 243 -4.92 -9.92 36.64
C THR A 243 -5.65 -9.81 35.29
N PRO A 244 -6.98 -9.59 35.27
CA PRO A 244 -7.67 -9.26 34.03
C PRO A 244 -6.99 -8.04 33.44
N LYS A 245 -6.61 -8.08 32.15
CA LYS A 245 -6.15 -6.89 31.43
C LYS A 245 -7.30 -5.89 31.47
N ASN A 246 -7.24 -4.90 32.35
CA ASN A 246 -8.15 -3.77 32.28
C ASN A 246 -7.91 -3.11 30.93
N SER A 247 -8.99 -2.73 30.25
CA SER A 247 -8.98 -2.06 28.95
C SER A 247 -8.17 -0.76 28.91
N GLN A 248 -7.70 -0.26 30.06
CA GLN A 248 -6.87 0.94 30.22
C GLN A 248 -5.34 0.68 30.25
N ASP A 249 -4.88 -0.57 30.25
CA ASP A 249 -3.44 -0.93 30.24
C ASP A 249 -2.81 -0.88 28.83
N CYS A 250 -3.38 -0.13 27.89
CA CYS A 250 -3.16 -0.42 26.48
C CYS A 250 -1.87 0.17 25.87
N ALA A 251 -1.31 1.24 26.44
CA ALA A 251 -0.02 1.78 25.98
C ALA A 251 0.59 2.71 27.05
N GLY A 252 1.82 2.42 27.48
CA GLY A 252 2.59 3.30 28.35
C GLY A 252 3.25 4.47 27.61
N ALA A 253 4.08 5.24 28.31
CA ALA A 253 4.74 6.43 27.79
C ALA A 253 5.65 6.13 26.58
N ARG A 254 6.34 4.98 26.57
CA ARG A 254 7.21 4.56 25.47
C ARG A 254 6.39 4.20 24.24
N ALA A 255 5.40 3.33 24.38
CA ALA A 255 4.48 2.95 23.31
C ALA A 255 3.84 4.17 22.65
N ARG A 256 3.34 5.13 23.43
CA ARG A 256 2.72 6.35 22.92
C ARG A 256 3.70 7.29 22.23
N SER A 257 4.93 7.41 22.76
CA SER A 257 5.99 8.21 22.13
C SER A 257 6.43 7.60 20.80
N LEU A 258 6.57 6.27 20.73
CA LEU A 258 6.83 5.52 19.50
C LEU A 258 5.74 5.76 18.46
N LEU A 259 4.46 5.66 18.87
CA LEU A 259 3.32 5.88 17.98
C LEU A 259 3.29 7.31 17.44
N ASN A 260 3.52 8.33 18.27
CA ASN A 260 3.56 9.72 17.82
C ASN A 260 4.65 9.97 16.77
N LEU A 261 5.83 9.38 16.95
CA LEU A 261 6.90 9.43 15.95
C LEU A 261 6.49 8.70 14.67
N GLY A 262 5.94 7.50 14.80
CA GLY A 262 5.47 6.69 13.68
C GLY A 262 4.41 7.41 12.85
N TYR A 263 3.43 8.04 13.49
CA TYR A 263 2.39 8.81 12.81
C TYR A 263 2.98 10.01 12.07
N SER A 264 3.86 10.77 12.73
CA SER A 264 4.48 11.96 12.13
C SER A 264 5.33 11.58 10.91
N LEU A 265 6.14 10.52 11.00
CA LEU A 265 6.97 10.05 9.89
C LEU A 265 6.13 9.46 8.74
N ALA A 266 5.12 8.63 9.04
CA ALA A 266 4.27 8.04 8.00
C ALA A 266 3.40 9.09 7.29
N PHE A 267 2.83 10.02 8.05
CA PHE A 267 1.97 11.07 7.52
C PHE A 267 2.77 12.14 6.77
N CYS A 268 3.81 12.71 7.39
CA CYS A 268 4.61 13.76 6.75
C CYS A 268 5.51 13.17 5.66
N GLY A 269 6.13 12.02 5.87
CA GLY A 269 7.01 11.38 4.88
C GLY A 269 6.29 10.62 3.77
N LEU A 270 4.96 10.49 3.83
CA LEU A 270 4.18 9.64 2.93
C LEU A 270 4.74 8.20 2.86
N LEU A 271 5.31 7.74 3.98
CA LEU A 271 5.97 6.43 4.07
C LEU A 271 4.93 5.34 4.23
N ARG A 272 5.19 4.17 3.63
CA ARG A 272 4.44 2.97 4.00
C ARG A 272 4.88 2.49 5.39
N VAL A 273 4.00 1.76 6.08
CA VAL A 273 4.32 1.24 7.42
C VAL A 273 5.49 0.25 7.37
N ASP A 274 5.62 -0.57 6.33
CA ASP A 274 6.75 -1.49 6.16
C ASP A 274 8.08 -0.76 5.90
N GLU A 275 8.05 0.41 5.24
CA GLU A 275 9.21 1.29 5.09
C GLU A 275 9.56 1.96 6.42
N LEU A 276 8.56 2.48 7.15
CA LEU A 276 8.70 3.12 8.46
C LEU A 276 9.38 2.20 9.48
N LEU A 277 8.88 0.96 9.63
CA LEU A 277 9.33 0.05 10.68
C LEU A 277 10.77 -0.42 10.50
N LYS A 278 11.31 -0.31 9.28
CA LYS A 278 12.67 -0.72 8.95
C LYS A 278 13.69 0.42 9.08
N ILE A 279 13.27 1.64 9.42
CA ILE A 279 14.17 2.77 9.65
C ILE A 279 15.10 2.44 10.83
N GLN A 280 16.39 2.66 10.62
CA GLN A 280 17.41 2.52 11.65
C GLN A 280 17.94 3.89 12.08
N LEU A 281 18.54 3.94 13.26
CA LEU A 281 19.06 5.20 13.80
C LEU A 281 20.18 5.80 12.93
N HIS A 282 20.99 4.96 12.28
CA HIS A 282 22.05 5.42 11.38
C HIS A 282 21.54 6.03 10.06
N ASP A 283 20.27 5.79 9.72
CA ASP A 283 19.61 6.39 8.56
C ASP A 283 19.21 7.85 8.83
N ILE A 284 19.31 8.32 10.07
CA ILE A 284 18.85 9.62 10.52
C ILE A 284 20.05 10.50 10.88
N GLU A 285 20.11 11.66 10.24
CA GLU A 285 21.00 12.76 10.61
C GLU A 285 20.17 13.83 11.33
N PHE A 286 20.63 14.23 12.52
CA PHE A 286 19.97 15.23 13.35
C PHE A 286 20.94 16.37 13.62
N GLU A 287 20.64 17.56 13.09
CA GLU A 287 21.55 18.70 13.10
C GLU A 287 20.83 20.00 13.45
N GLU A 288 21.55 20.94 14.07
CA GLU A 288 21.08 22.30 14.31
C GLU A 288 21.73 23.25 13.32
N ILE A 289 20.94 23.89 12.46
CA ILE A 289 21.41 24.86 11.47
C ILE A 289 20.74 26.19 11.75
N ASN A 290 21.53 27.25 11.99
CA ASN A 290 21.04 28.61 12.22
C ASN A 290 19.98 28.72 13.33
N GLY A 291 20.16 28.00 14.44
CA GLY A 291 19.22 27.99 15.57
C GLY A 291 17.93 27.23 15.32
N ARG A 292 17.86 26.41 14.25
CA ARG A 292 16.73 25.55 13.93
C ARG A 292 17.18 24.11 13.76
N TRP A 293 16.49 23.21 14.46
CA TRP A 293 16.70 21.77 14.34
C TRP A 293 16.16 21.25 13.01
N LYS A 294 16.95 20.38 12.38
CA LYS A 294 16.67 19.69 11.12
C LYS A 294 16.91 18.20 11.33
N LEU A 295 15.99 17.40 10.80
CA LEU A 295 16.11 15.95 10.74
C LEU A 295 16.12 15.51 9.27
N THR A 296 17.17 14.80 8.88
CA THR A 296 17.31 14.21 7.55
C THR A 296 17.21 12.70 7.67
N LEU A 297 16.35 12.06 6.88
CA LEU A 297 16.22 10.61 6.79
C LEU A 297 16.66 10.14 5.42
N GLN A 298 17.66 9.27 5.40
CA GLN A 298 18.10 8.54 4.22
C GLN A 298 17.50 7.15 4.24
N LEU A 299 16.53 6.87 3.37
CA LEU A 299 15.99 5.51 3.31
C LEU A 299 16.94 4.60 2.53
N PRO A 300 17.38 3.46 3.09
CA PRO A 300 18.25 2.52 2.40
C PRO A 300 17.53 1.81 1.23
N PHE A 301 16.20 1.75 1.24
CA PHE A 301 15.40 1.16 0.16
C PHE A 301 14.02 1.84 0.09
N ARG A 302 13.45 1.93 -1.12
CA ARG A 302 12.06 2.39 -1.33
C ARG A 302 11.45 1.62 -2.49
N LYS A 303 10.26 1.05 -2.27
CA LYS A 303 9.57 0.19 -3.25
C LYS A 303 9.27 0.90 -4.59
N THR A 304 9.20 2.24 -4.57
CA THR A 304 8.86 3.07 -5.74
C THR A 304 10.06 3.75 -6.39
N SER A 305 11.30 3.51 -5.93
CA SER A 305 12.50 4.08 -6.55
C SER A 305 13.17 3.06 -7.44
N GLN A 306 12.77 3.02 -8.72
CA GLN A 306 13.28 2.06 -9.70
C GLN A 306 14.77 2.29 -10.06
N PHE A 307 15.38 3.41 -9.63
CA PHE A 307 16.71 3.86 -10.10
C PHE A 307 17.72 4.18 -8.98
N GLY A 308 17.52 3.68 -7.75
CA GLY A 308 18.56 3.68 -6.70
C GLY A 308 18.95 5.03 -6.06
N ALA A 309 18.58 6.17 -6.63
CA ALA A 309 18.84 7.49 -6.05
C ALA A 309 17.62 8.01 -5.27
N ILE A 310 17.44 7.52 -4.03
CA ILE A 310 16.39 8.03 -3.15
C ILE A 310 16.88 9.35 -2.57
N LYS A 311 16.25 10.47 -2.98
CA LYS A 311 16.47 11.76 -2.32
C LYS A 311 16.09 11.66 -0.83
N PRO A 312 16.91 12.20 0.09
CA PRO A 312 16.60 12.22 1.52
C PRO A 312 15.27 12.91 1.81
N PHE A 313 14.65 12.52 2.91
CA PHE A 313 13.56 13.27 3.50
C PHE A 313 14.14 14.27 4.50
N VAL A 314 13.82 15.54 4.32
CA VAL A 314 14.26 16.60 5.21
C VAL A 314 13.04 17.17 5.93
N TRP A 315 13.12 17.26 7.25
CA TRP A 315 12.11 17.95 8.07
C TRP A 315 12.77 18.98 8.98
N TRP A 316 12.25 20.20 8.91
CA TRP A 316 12.60 21.24 9.86
C TRP A 316 11.67 21.21 11.06
N MET A 317 12.15 21.70 12.20
CA MET A 317 11.31 21.88 13.37
C MET A 317 10.11 22.78 13.03
N MET A 318 8.90 22.25 13.20
CA MET A 318 7.66 22.96 12.88
C MET A 318 7.28 23.97 13.98
N PRO A 319 6.44 24.97 13.69
CA PRO A 319 5.80 25.79 14.71
C PRO A 319 4.97 24.97 15.72
N GLU A 320 4.64 25.58 16.86
CA GLU A 320 3.95 24.89 17.96
C GLU A 320 2.52 24.41 17.59
N GLU A 321 1.85 25.16 16.73
CA GLU A 321 0.55 24.81 16.12
C GLU A 321 0.55 23.48 15.36
N TYR A 322 1.72 23.03 14.88
CA TYR A 322 1.90 21.74 14.20
C TYR A 322 2.74 20.76 15.03
N SER A 323 2.77 20.91 16.36
CA SER A 323 3.51 20.02 17.26
C SER A 323 3.14 18.54 17.09
N HIS A 324 1.88 18.24 16.75
CA HIS A 324 1.38 16.89 16.47
C HIS A 324 1.90 16.24 15.19
N LEU A 325 2.41 17.04 14.24
CA LEU A 325 3.01 16.57 12.98
C LEU A 325 4.53 16.76 12.96
N CYS A 326 5.10 17.35 14.01
CA CYS A 326 6.49 17.74 14.05
C CYS A 326 7.41 16.52 14.28
N VAL A 327 7.93 15.96 13.19
CA VAL A 327 8.88 14.82 13.20
C VAL A 327 10.06 15.08 14.14
N VAL A 328 10.66 16.27 14.08
CA VAL A 328 11.81 16.66 14.92
C VAL A 328 11.52 16.51 16.43
N ARG A 329 10.40 17.07 16.91
CA ARG A 329 10.00 16.98 18.32
C ARG A 329 9.65 15.55 18.72
N ALA A 330 8.94 14.83 17.85
CA ALA A 330 8.55 13.45 18.11
C ALA A 330 9.78 12.53 18.18
N PHE A 331 10.77 12.75 17.32
CA PHE A 331 12.03 12.00 17.29
C PHE A 331 12.86 12.27 18.55
N ALA A 332 13.07 13.55 18.89
CA ALA A 332 13.82 13.92 20.08
C ALA A 332 13.22 13.30 21.35
N ARG A 333 11.90 13.35 21.49
CA ARG A 333 11.21 12.70 22.61
C ARG A 333 11.39 11.19 22.60
N TRP A 334 11.24 10.55 21.44
CA TRP A 334 11.36 9.10 21.35
C TRP A 334 12.74 8.63 21.78
N ILE A 335 13.81 9.25 21.29
CA ILE A 335 15.19 8.89 21.64
C ILE A 335 15.46 9.01 23.14
N ILE A 336 14.97 10.08 23.78
CA ILE A 336 15.10 10.28 25.23
C ILE A 336 14.38 9.18 26.02
N VAL A 337 13.16 8.82 25.58
CA VAL A 337 12.30 7.86 26.30
C VAL A 337 12.70 6.40 26.03
N SER A 338 13.25 6.13 24.85
CA SER A 338 13.61 4.79 24.39
C SER A 338 15.03 4.39 24.76
N ASP A 339 15.92 5.37 24.96
CA ASP A 339 17.36 5.15 25.19
C ASP A 339 18.01 4.25 24.12
N ILE A 340 17.53 4.37 22.87
CA ILE A 340 18.03 3.58 21.74
C ILE A 340 19.24 4.31 21.18
N THR A 341 20.39 3.65 21.19
CA THR A 341 21.66 4.21 20.71
C THR A 341 22.10 3.65 19.35
N ASN A 342 21.49 2.56 18.87
CA ASN A 342 21.79 1.95 17.57
C ASN A 342 20.62 1.09 17.05
N GLY A 343 20.73 0.65 15.79
CA GLY A 343 19.81 -0.32 15.19
C GLY A 343 18.44 0.25 14.83
N TYR A 344 17.41 -0.61 14.83
CA TYR A 344 16.04 -0.23 14.46
C TYR A 344 15.44 0.78 15.43
N LEU A 345 14.79 1.80 14.86
CA LEU A 345 14.11 2.85 15.60
C LEU A 345 12.78 2.37 16.20
N PHE A 346 12.09 1.48 15.47
CA PHE A 346 10.78 0.92 15.83
C PHE A 346 10.91 -0.53 16.27
N ARG A 347 11.42 -0.74 17.49
CA ARG A 347 11.53 -2.08 18.09
C ARG A 347 10.21 -2.52 18.71
N LYS A 348 10.06 -3.84 18.85
CA LYS A 348 8.88 -4.45 19.49
C LYS A 348 8.67 -3.95 20.91
N ILE A 349 7.48 -3.44 21.21
CA ILE A 349 7.06 -3.14 22.59
C ILE A 349 6.46 -4.39 23.22
N ARG A 350 7.03 -4.81 24.35
CA ARG A 350 6.57 -5.93 25.18
C ARG A 350 5.63 -5.42 26.28
N ALA A 351 5.03 -6.36 27.01
CA ALA A 351 4.22 -6.05 28.17
C ALA A 351 4.97 -5.14 29.16
N ASN A 352 4.20 -4.24 29.79
CA ASN A 352 4.66 -3.21 30.72
C ASN A 352 5.57 -2.16 30.07
N ASP A 353 5.26 -1.78 28.82
CA ASP A 353 5.91 -0.66 28.12
C ASP A 353 7.44 -0.82 27.98
N ARG A 354 7.87 -2.06 27.77
CA ARG A 354 9.30 -2.42 27.62
C ARG A 354 9.67 -2.53 26.17
N ILE A 355 10.80 -1.96 25.80
CA ILE A 355 11.36 -2.09 24.45
C ILE A 355 12.14 -3.40 24.37
N ALA A 356 11.97 -4.14 23.27
CA ALA A 356 12.78 -5.31 22.99
C ALA A 356 14.26 -4.96 22.87
N GLU A 357 15.11 -5.73 23.56
CA GLU A 357 16.57 -5.61 23.46
C GLU A 357 17.08 -6.09 22.10
N GLU A 358 16.38 -7.05 21.48
CA GLU A 358 16.72 -7.55 20.16
C GLU A 358 16.68 -6.42 19.12
N ASN A 359 17.68 -6.38 18.24
CA ASN A 359 17.73 -5.45 17.12
C ASN A 359 16.85 -5.95 15.97
N GLU A 360 15.54 -6.05 16.23
CA GLU A 360 14.53 -6.44 15.26
C GLU A 360 13.40 -5.40 15.20
N PRO A 361 12.89 -5.10 14.01
CA PRO A 361 11.76 -4.21 13.86
C PRO A 361 10.49 -4.86 14.40
N MET A 362 9.57 -4.07 14.93
CA MET A 362 8.22 -4.57 15.22
C MET A 362 7.49 -4.93 13.93
N THR A 363 6.46 -5.78 14.02
CA THR A 363 5.67 -6.15 12.84
C THR A 363 4.59 -5.11 12.53
N SER A 364 4.17 -5.06 11.27
CA SER A 364 3.08 -4.18 10.82
C SER A 364 1.79 -4.45 11.58
N GLU A 365 1.49 -5.72 11.89
CA GLU A 365 0.30 -6.13 12.64
C GLU A 365 0.33 -5.56 14.06
N GLN A 366 1.48 -5.64 14.74
CA GLN A 366 1.64 -5.08 16.07
C GLN A 366 1.48 -3.56 16.06
N PHE A 367 2.08 -2.88 15.07
CA PHE A 367 1.93 -1.43 14.94
C PHE A 367 0.46 -1.03 14.71
N LEU A 368 -0.26 -1.76 13.86
CA LEU A 368 -1.68 -1.54 13.61
C LEU A 368 -2.55 -1.81 14.84
N GLU A 369 -2.28 -2.87 15.58
CA GLU A 369 -2.98 -3.18 16.82
C GLU A 369 -2.83 -2.03 17.82
N MET A 370 -1.59 -1.58 18.04
CA MET A 370 -1.30 -0.44 18.92
C MET A 370 -1.98 0.86 18.44
N PHE A 371 -2.01 1.10 17.14
CA PHE A 371 -2.71 2.25 16.56
C PHE A 371 -4.23 2.16 16.77
N ARG A 372 -4.83 1.00 16.53
CA ARG A 372 -6.27 0.78 16.73
C ARG A 372 -6.67 0.95 18.19
N ASN A 373 -5.86 0.45 19.10
CA ASN A 373 -6.07 0.65 20.53
C ASN A 373 -6.00 2.13 20.91
N ASN A 374 -5.04 2.87 20.35
CA ASN A 374 -4.94 4.32 20.58
C ASN A 374 -6.13 5.11 19.97
N LEU A 375 -6.75 4.61 18.90
CA LEU A 375 -8.00 5.17 18.38
C LEU A 375 -9.19 4.90 19.31
N ILE A 376 -9.27 3.70 19.89
CA ILE A 376 -10.28 3.34 20.88
C ILE A 376 -10.17 4.23 22.11
N ASP A 377 -8.94 4.53 22.57
CA ASP A 377 -8.67 5.41 23.70
C ASP A 377 -9.29 6.81 23.54
N ILE A 378 -9.36 7.32 22.31
CA ILE A 378 -9.97 8.63 21.98
C ILE A 378 -11.43 8.51 21.50
N GLY A 379 -12.04 7.32 21.60
CA GLY A 379 -13.43 7.06 21.20
C GLY A 379 -13.66 7.10 19.69
N VAL A 380 -12.64 6.86 18.87
CA VAL A 380 -12.73 6.80 17.41
C VAL A 380 -12.86 5.36 16.94
N ASP A 381 -13.80 5.11 16.03
CA ASP A 381 -13.91 3.82 15.36
C ASP A 381 -12.63 3.50 14.58
N HIS A 382 -11.98 2.41 14.96
CA HIS A 382 -10.68 2.01 14.48
C HIS A 382 -10.75 1.11 13.23
N ILE A 383 -11.91 0.51 12.97
CA ILE A 383 -12.12 -0.49 11.92
C ILE A 383 -11.78 0.05 10.51
N PRO A 384 -12.15 1.28 10.11
CA PRO A 384 -11.85 1.79 8.76
C PRO A 384 -10.39 2.23 8.57
N TYR A 385 -9.55 2.17 9.60
CA TYR A 385 -8.15 2.58 9.53
C TYR A 385 -7.20 1.37 9.36
N GLY A 386 -6.13 1.58 8.59
CA GLY A 386 -5.11 0.59 8.33
C GLY A 386 -3.76 1.21 7.94
N THR A 387 -2.84 0.41 7.41
CA THR A 387 -1.44 0.83 7.16
C THR A 387 -1.33 1.99 6.18
N HIS A 388 -2.26 2.08 5.23
CA HIS A 388 -2.25 3.11 4.19
C HIS A 388 -2.97 4.40 4.62
N SER A 389 -3.68 4.39 5.76
CA SER A 389 -4.43 5.55 6.25
C SER A 389 -3.55 6.79 6.44
N PHE A 390 -2.31 6.61 6.92
CA PHE A 390 -1.36 7.70 7.15
C PHE A 390 -0.87 8.32 5.85
N ARG A 391 -0.40 7.49 4.91
CA ARG A 391 0.09 7.95 3.62
C ARG A 391 -1.00 8.65 2.81
N ARG A 392 -2.22 8.09 2.80
CA ARG A 392 -3.39 8.72 2.16
C ARG A 392 -3.72 10.06 2.80
N GLY A 393 -3.74 10.09 4.13
CA GLY A 393 -3.96 11.29 4.93
C GLY A 393 -2.96 12.40 4.67
N GLY A 394 -1.66 12.07 4.67
CA GLY A 394 -0.59 13.02 4.39
C GLY A 394 -0.68 13.59 2.98
N CYS A 395 -1.00 12.74 1.98
CA CYS A 395 -1.17 13.18 0.60
C CYS A 395 -2.35 14.15 0.47
N GLN A 396 -3.49 13.83 1.10
CA GLN A 396 -4.67 14.70 1.15
C GLN A 396 -4.34 16.02 1.87
N TRP A 397 -3.63 15.98 2.99
CA TRP A 397 -3.24 17.16 3.75
C TRP A 397 -2.34 18.09 2.94
N LEU A 398 -1.32 17.54 2.27
CA LEU A 398 -0.43 18.32 1.40
C LEU A 398 -1.17 18.92 0.20
N SER A 399 -2.02 18.13 -0.47
CA SER A 399 -2.73 18.55 -1.68
C SER A 399 -3.89 19.50 -1.40
N VAL A 400 -4.72 19.21 -0.40
CA VAL A 400 -5.98 19.93 -0.14
C VAL A 400 -5.77 21.06 0.86
N GLU A 401 -5.19 20.78 2.03
CA GLU A 401 -5.04 21.79 3.10
C GLU A 401 -3.87 22.72 2.83
N ARG A 402 -2.71 22.17 2.44
CA ARG A 402 -1.52 22.97 2.12
C ARG A 402 -1.51 23.48 0.68
N ARG A 403 -2.39 22.96 -0.19
CA ARG A 403 -2.52 23.34 -1.61
C ARG A 403 -1.22 23.18 -2.40
N TRP A 404 -0.44 22.15 -2.08
CA TRP A 404 0.78 21.87 -2.82
C TRP A 404 0.45 21.27 -4.19
N PRO A 405 1.03 21.77 -5.29
CA PRO A 405 0.89 21.12 -6.58
C PRO A 405 1.48 19.71 -6.51
N LEU A 406 0.82 18.73 -7.13
CA LEU A 406 1.22 17.32 -7.09
C LEU A 406 2.71 17.12 -7.42
N ARG A 407 3.22 17.87 -8.40
CA ARG A 407 4.65 17.82 -8.79
C ARG A 407 5.60 18.19 -7.64
N GLN A 408 5.20 19.12 -6.77
CA GLN A 408 5.96 19.55 -5.58
C GLN A 408 5.81 18.59 -4.40
N ILE A 409 4.70 17.85 -4.31
CA ILE A 409 4.57 16.76 -3.32
C ILE A 409 5.58 15.64 -3.62
N PHE A 410 5.93 15.45 -4.89
CA PHE A 410 6.88 14.42 -5.31
C PHE A 410 8.33 14.92 -5.49
N ASP A 411 8.55 16.23 -5.62
CA ASP A 411 9.89 16.83 -5.70
C ASP A 411 10.44 17.15 -4.30
N ARG A 412 11.55 16.50 -3.95
CA ARG A 412 11.93 16.26 -2.54
C ARG A 412 13.05 17.14 -2.01
N ASP A 413 13.60 18.03 -2.84
CA ASP A 413 14.78 18.83 -2.46
C ASP A 413 14.46 19.87 -1.35
N ASP A 414 13.19 20.24 -1.19
CA ASP A 414 12.71 21.23 -0.19
C ASP A 414 11.44 20.77 0.54
N PHE A 415 11.27 19.47 0.74
CA PHE A 415 10.09 18.92 1.41
C PHE A 415 9.95 19.52 2.83
N PHE A 416 8.73 19.97 3.19
CA PHE A 416 8.38 20.60 4.47
C PHE A 416 9.09 21.91 4.90
N ASN A 417 9.54 22.77 3.98
CA ASN A 417 9.81 24.16 4.36
C ASN A 417 8.51 24.96 4.50
N LEU A 418 7.95 25.02 5.72
CA LEU A 418 6.70 25.75 6.02
C LEU A 418 6.80 27.27 5.83
N ASN A 419 8.01 27.84 5.73
CA ASN A 419 8.22 29.27 5.49
C ASN A 419 8.28 29.61 4.00
N ARG A 420 8.20 28.61 3.11
CA ARG A 420 8.11 28.87 1.67
C ARG A 420 6.72 29.42 1.36
N PRO A 421 6.60 30.58 0.68
CA PRO A 421 5.30 31.13 0.33
C PRO A 421 4.50 30.11 -0.50
N PRO A 422 3.17 30.01 -0.31
CA PRO A 422 2.33 29.15 -1.13
C PRO A 422 2.54 29.52 -2.59
N ALA A 423 2.65 28.51 -3.46
CA ALA A 423 2.76 28.74 -4.89
C ALA A 423 1.44 29.36 -5.36
N PHE A 424 1.42 30.67 -5.57
CA PHE A 424 0.28 31.33 -6.19
C PHE A 424 0.15 30.83 -7.62
N VAL A 425 -1.08 30.67 -8.09
CA VAL A 425 -1.33 30.39 -9.50
C VAL A 425 -1.15 31.70 -10.23
N CYS A 426 -0.21 31.78 -11.18
CA CYS A 426 0.00 33.00 -11.94
C CYS A 426 -1.30 33.37 -12.69
N PRO A 427 -1.88 34.57 -12.48
CA PRO A 427 -3.14 34.96 -13.12
C PRO A 427 -3.03 35.07 -14.64
N ALA A 428 -1.82 35.19 -15.19
CA ALA A 428 -1.59 35.29 -16.63
C ALA A 428 -1.57 33.94 -17.36
N CYS A 429 -1.08 32.87 -16.73
CA CYS A 429 -0.89 31.57 -17.39
C CYS A 429 -1.61 30.41 -16.69
N ASN A 430 -2.26 30.66 -15.56
CA ASN A 430 -2.99 29.70 -14.76
C ASN A 430 -2.16 28.45 -14.34
N ARG A 431 -0.84 28.61 -14.21
CA ARG A 431 0.10 27.57 -13.76
C ARG A 431 0.94 28.10 -12.59
N SER A 432 1.50 27.19 -11.80
CA SER A 432 2.59 27.51 -10.87
C SER A 432 3.87 27.72 -11.67
N CYS A 433 4.29 28.96 -11.87
CA CYS A 433 5.52 29.33 -12.59
C CYS A 433 6.26 30.46 -11.87
N HIS A 434 7.47 30.80 -12.33
CA HIS A 434 8.28 31.91 -11.79
C HIS A 434 7.61 33.30 -11.90
N CYS A 435 6.51 33.41 -12.63
CA CYS A 435 5.75 34.64 -12.81
C CYS A 435 4.66 34.84 -11.73
N ALA A 436 4.56 33.92 -10.76
CA ALA A 436 3.61 33.95 -9.66
C ALA A 436 4.18 34.61 -8.40
#